data_AF-A0A928UFW7-F1
#
_entry.id   AF-A0A928UFW7-F1
#
_cell.length_a   1.000
_cell.length_b   1.000
_cell.length_c   1.000
_cell.angle_alpha   90.00
_cell.angle_beta   90.00
_cell.angle_gamma   90.00
#
_symmetry.space_group_name_H-M   'P 1'
#
loop_
_entity.id
_entity.type
_entity.pdbx_description
1 polymer ?
#
loop_
_entity_poly.entity_id
_entity_poly.type
_entity_poly.pdbx_seq_one_letter_code
_entity_poly.pdbx_strand_id
1 'polypeptide(L)'
;MQEITMYHYLFLGLLLFLIGLFGSITSKHIIKVLICIEFILTGVNINFVTFATFCDNVQLDGFIMALFYVAIGAVELAVALYIFYLMYIQKESENIDKYGDL
;
A
#
# COMPACT_ATOMS: atom_id res chain seq x y z
N MET A 1 -21.52 -4.74 26.48
CA MET A 1 -20.37 -4.31 25.65
C MET A 1 -20.16 -5.39 24.62
N GLN A 2 -20.16 -5.04 23.33
CA GLN A 2 -19.94 -6.03 22.27
C GLN A 2 -18.48 -6.45 22.33
N GLU A 3 -18.21 -7.71 22.65
CA GLU A 3 -16.83 -8.20 22.77
C GLU A 3 -16.19 -8.24 21.38
N ILE A 4 -15.09 -7.51 21.21
CA ILE A 4 -14.35 -7.47 19.95
C ILE A 4 -13.58 -8.79 19.84
N THR A 5 -14.07 -9.66 18.97
CA THR A 5 -13.42 -10.96 18.69
C THR A 5 -12.45 -10.86 17.52
N MET A 6 -11.53 -11.83 17.43
CA MET A 6 -10.59 -12.03 16.32
C MET A 6 -11.22 -11.87 14.93
N TYR A 7 -12.45 -12.36 14.74
CA TYR A 7 -13.17 -12.30 13.47
C TYR A 7 -13.41 -10.88 12.96
N HIS A 8 -13.53 -9.89 13.85
CA HIS A 8 -13.73 -8.49 13.45
C HIS A 8 -12.50 -7.94 12.74
N TYR A 9 -11.30 -8.28 13.23
CA TYR A 9 -10.04 -7.85 12.62
C TYR A 9 -9.77 -8.58 11.30
N LEU A 10 -10.04 -9.88 11.24
CA LEU A 10 -9.94 -10.65 9.99
C LEU A 10 -10.89 -10.11 8.91
N PHE A 11 -12.11 -9.76 9.30
CA PHE A 11 -13.09 -9.17 8.38
C PHE A 11 -12.64 -7.80 7.88
N LEU A 12 -12.07 -6.96 8.75
CA LEU A 12 -11.51 -5.67 8.36
C LEU A 12 -10.33 -5.84 7.39
N GLY A 13 -9.42 -6.76 7.67
CA GLY A 13 -8.29 -7.08 6.78
C GLY A 13 -8.76 -7.57 5.42
N LEU A 14 -9.77 -8.45 5.38
CA LEU A 14 -10.40 -8.92 4.15
C LEU A 14 -11.05 -7.79 3.36
N LEU A 15 -11.77 -6.88 4.04
CA LEU A 15 -12.45 -5.76 3.39
C LEU A 15 -11.43 -4.82 2.74
N LEU A 16 -10.37 -4.45 3.45
CA LEU A 16 -9.28 -3.62 2.91
C LEU A 16 -8.59 -4.31 1.73
N PHE A 17 -8.35 -5.61 1.82
CA PHE A 17 -7.79 -6.41 0.73
C PHE A 17 -8.66 -6.35 -0.53
N LEU A 18 -9.97 -6.55 -0.40
CA LEU A 18 -10.90 -6.53 -1.52
C LEU A 18 -11.05 -5.13 -2.14
N ILE A 19 -11.08 -4.07 -1.32
CA ILE A 19 -11.11 -2.68 -1.82
C ILE A 19 -9.83 -2.37 -2.60
N GLY A 20 -8.67 -2.72 -2.03
CA GLY A 20 -7.39 -2.53 -2.70
C GLY A 20 -7.32 -3.34 -4.00
N LEU A 21 -7.75 -4.61 -3.99
CA LEU A 21 -7.76 -5.47 -5.18
C LEU A 21 -8.66 -4.89 -6.27
N PHE A 22 -9.90 -4.55 -5.94
CA PHE A 22 -10.86 -3.96 -6.89
C PHE A 22 -10.36 -2.61 -7.44
N GLY A 23 -9.80 -1.77 -6.57
CA GLY A 23 -9.25 -0.48 -6.94
C GLY A 23 -8.03 -0.59 -7.85
N SER A 24 -7.16 -1.58 -7.62
CA SER A 24 -5.95 -1.81 -8.44
C SER A 24 -6.29 -2.17 -9.88
N ILE A 25 -7.33 -3.00 -10.09
CA ILE A 25 -7.76 -3.46 -11.42
C ILE A 25 -8.49 -2.35 -12.19
N THR A 26 -9.27 -1.53 -11.49
CA THR A 26 -10.10 -0.49 -12.12
C THR A 26 -9.32 0.80 -12.43
N SER A 27 -8.19 1.01 -11.76
CA SER A 27 -7.43 2.26 -11.84
C SER A 27 -6.65 2.40 -13.15
N LYS A 28 -6.90 3.49 -13.88
CA LYS A 28 -6.12 3.89 -15.07
C LYS A 28 -4.88 4.72 -14.74
N HIS A 29 -4.76 5.20 -13.50
CA HIS A 29 -3.67 6.06 -13.06
C HIS A 29 -2.72 5.28 -12.17
N ILE A 30 -1.43 5.34 -12.47
CA ILE A 30 -0.40 4.58 -11.76
C ILE A 30 -0.37 4.90 -10.26
N ILE A 31 -0.56 6.16 -9.87
CA ILE A 31 -0.59 6.58 -8.46
C ILE A 31 -1.76 5.91 -7.71
N LYS A 32 -2.93 5.81 -8.34
CA LYS A 32 -4.08 5.13 -7.72
C LYS A 32 -3.80 3.64 -7.54
N VAL A 33 -3.16 3.00 -8.52
CA VAL A 33 -2.76 1.58 -8.42
C VAL A 33 -1.82 1.37 -7.24
N LEU A 34 -0.81 2.23 -7.05
CA LEU A 34 0.11 2.16 -5.91
C LEU A 34 -0.60 2.30 -4.56
N ILE A 35 -1.51 3.28 -4.43
CA ILE A 35 -2.32 3.44 -3.20
C ILE A 35 -3.20 2.20 -2.96
N CYS A 36 -3.75 1.61 -4.01
CA CYS A 36 -4.53 0.38 -3.90
C CYS A 36 -3.68 -0.81 -3.44
N ILE A 37 -2.44 -0.93 -3.92
CA ILE A 37 -1.49 -1.95 -3.45
C ILE A 37 -1.20 -1.77 -1.95
N GLU A 38 -1.02 -0.54 -1.48
CA GLU A 38 -0.85 -0.26 -0.04
C GLU A 38 -2.08 -0.66 0.78
N PHE A 39 -3.29 -0.45 0.27
CA PHE A 39 -4.50 -0.94 0.93
C PHE A 39 -4.57 -2.47 1.01
N ILE A 40 -4.16 -3.17 -0.04
CA ILE A 40 -4.06 -4.64 -0.04
C ILE A 40 -3.11 -5.09 1.07
N LEU A 41 -1.90 -4.55 1.07
CA LEU A 41 -0.85 -4.96 1.99
C LEU A 41 -1.15 -4.55 3.44
N THR A 42 -1.85 -3.42 3.64
CA THR A 42 -2.36 -3.00 4.96
C THR A 42 -3.38 -4.02 5.50
N GLY A 43 -4.28 -4.53 4.66
CA GLY A 43 -5.23 -5.58 5.04
C GLY A 43 -4.53 -6.89 5.45
N VAL A 44 -3.50 -7.28 4.71
CA VAL A 44 -2.65 -8.44 5.04
C VAL A 44 -1.90 -8.21 6.36
N ASN A 45 -1.38 -7.00 6.59
CA ASN A 45 -0.68 -6.66 7.82
C ASN A 45 -1.60 -6.76 9.06
N ILE A 46 -2.83 -6.27 8.97
CA ILE A 46 -3.83 -6.43 10.04
C ILE A 46 -4.07 -7.92 10.35
N ASN A 47 -4.14 -8.77 9.33
CA ASN A 47 -4.28 -10.21 9.55
C ASN A 47 -3.05 -10.80 10.27
N PHE A 48 -1.82 -10.42 9.89
CA PHE A 48 -0.61 -10.87 10.58
C PHE A 48 -0.60 -10.46 12.05
N VAL A 49 -0.89 -9.20 12.36
CA VAL A 49 -0.96 -8.70 13.75
C VAL A 49 -2.07 -9.40 14.54
N THR A 50 -3.20 -9.70 13.89
CA THR A 50 -4.30 -10.43 14.52
C THR A 50 -3.89 -11.86 14.87
N PHE A 51 -3.26 -12.60 13.96
CA PHE A 51 -2.74 -13.93 14.28
C PHE A 51 -1.66 -13.88 15.35
N ALA A 52 -0.80 -12.87 15.34
CA ALA A 52 0.18 -12.65 16.39
C ALA A 52 -0.49 -12.45 17.75
N THR A 53 -1.63 -11.76 17.80
CA THR A 53 -2.31 -11.41 19.07
C THR A 53 -3.16 -12.56 19.61
N PHE A 54 -3.84 -13.32 18.73
CA PHE A 54 -4.81 -14.33 19.12
C PHE A 54 -4.29 -15.79 19.04
N CYS A 55 -3.13 -16.05 18.44
CA CYS A 55 -2.52 -17.38 18.38
C CYS A 55 -1.17 -17.42 19.12
N ASP A 56 -1.09 -18.20 20.21
CA ASP A 56 0.10 -18.29 21.06
C ASP A 56 1.37 -18.77 20.34
N ASN A 57 1.23 -19.57 19.28
CA ASN A 57 2.37 -20.15 18.56
C ASN A 57 3.06 -19.18 17.58
N VAL A 58 2.50 -17.99 17.31
CA VAL A 58 2.94 -17.10 16.21
C VAL A 58 3.13 -15.65 16.68
N GLN A 59 3.19 -15.43 18.00
CA GLN A 59 3.20 -14.10 18.62
C GLN A 59 4.33 -13.20 18.08
N LEU A 60 5.59 -13.65 18.10
CA LEU A 60 6.70 -12.80 17.66
C LEU A 60 6.77 -12.65 16.14
N ASP A 61 6.51 -13.73 15.41
CA ASP A 61 6.65 -13.75 13.95
C ASP A 61 5.66 -12.79 13.26
N GLY A 62 4.42 -12.72 13.75
CA GLY A 62 3.41 -11.83 13.18
C GLY A 62 3.74 -10.35 13.36
N PHE A 63 4.27 -9.94 14.51
CA PHE A 63 4.70 -8.55 14.74
C PHE A 63 5.96 -8.19 13.94
N ILE A 64 6.90 -9.12 13.79
CA ILE A 64 8.10 -8.91 12.98
C ILE A 64 7.72 -8.71 11.51
N MET A 65 6.86 -9.57 10.96
CA MET A 65 6.36 -9.41 9.59
C MET A 65 5.64 -8.08 9.37
N ALA A 66 4.87 -7.63 10.36
CA ALA A 66 4.19 -6.34 10.32
C ALA A 66 5.16 -5.16 10.21
N LEU A 67 6.26 -5.18 10.97
CA LEU A 67 7.31 -4.16 10.92
C LEU A 67 8.07 -4.16 9.58
N PHE A 68 8.41 -5.33 9.06
CA PHE A 68 9.05 -5.46 7.76
C PHE A 68 8.18 -4.88 6.64
N TYR A 69 6.87 -5.12 6.67
CA TYR A 69 5.97 -4.53 5.69
C TYR A 69 5.99 -2.99 5.74
N VAL A 70 5.94 -2.37 6.92
CA VAL A 70 6.03 -0.90 7.03
C VAL A 70 7.35 -0.37 6.47
N ALA A 71 8.46 -1.07 6.70
CA ALA A 71 9.76 -0.71 6.14
C ALA A 71 9.78 -0.82 4.60
N ILE A 72 9.20 -1.88 4.03
CA ILE A 72 9.11 -2.07 2.58
C ILE A 72 8.20 -1.01 1.95
N GLY A 73 7.04 -0.71 2.55
CA GLY A 73 6.13 0.32 2.06
C GLY A 73 6.77 1.71 2.05
N ALA A 74 7.60 2.03 3.04
CA ALA A 74 8.37 3.28 3.03
C ALA A 74 9.34 3.38 1.84
N VAL A 75 10.02 2.26 1.50
CA VAL A 75 10.92 2.21 0.34
C VAL A 75 10.15 2.28 -0.97
N GLU A 76 9.03 1.56 -1.08
CA GLU A 76 8.17 1.57 -2.26
C GLU A 76 7.66 2.97 -2.59
N LEU A 77 7.10 3.68 -1.61
CA LEU A 77 6.60 5.05 -1.77
C LEU A 77 7.73 6.02 -2.15
N ALA A 78 8.93 5.88 -1.57
CA ALA A 78 10.07 6.71 -1.94
C ALA A 78 10.49 6.52 -3.40
N VAL A 79 10.57 5.26 -3.85
CA VAL A 79 10.91 4.93 -5.24
C VAL A 79 9.83 5.42 -6.21
N ALA A 80 8.56 5.23 -5.87
CA ALA A 80 7.43 5.68 -6.68
C ALA A 80 7.44 7.21 -6.88
N LEU A 81 7.68 7.98 -5.81
CA LEU A 81 7.77 9.44 -5.88
C LEU A 81 8.97 9.90 -6.72
N TYR A 82 10.10 9.21 -6.62
CA TYR A 82 11.28 9.53 -7.41
C TYR A 82 11.05 9.32 -8.92
N ILE A 83 10.45 8.18 -9.29
CA ILE A 83 10.07 7.91 -10.70
C ILE A 83 9.08 8.97 -11.19
N PHE A 84 8.10 9.33 -10.37
CA PHE A 84 7.13 10.37 -10.72
C PHE A 84 7.80 11.74 -10.95
N TYR A 85 8.76 12.12 -10.11
CA TYR A 85 9.53 13.34 -10.26
C TYR A 85 10.31 13.39 -11.59
N LEU A 86 10.99 12.30 -11.94
CA LEU A 86 11.72 12.18 -13.22
C LEU A 86 10.80 12.31 -14.44
N MET A 87 9.62 11.70 -14.39
CA MET A 87 8.63 11.83 -15.47
C MET A 87 8.10 13.26 -15.59
N TYR A 88 7.91 13.95 -14.47
CA TYR A 88 7.40 15.32 -14.46
C TYR A 88 8.40 16.30 -15.09
N ILE A 89 9.67 16.25 -14.67
CA ILE A 89 10.70 17.18 -15.15
C ILE A 89 11.03 16.96 -16.64
N GLN A 90 10.98 15.72 -17.12
CA GLN A 90 11.19 15.42 -18.54
C GLN A 90 10.07 16.02 -19.42
N LYS A 91 8.83 15.99 -18.94
CA LYS A 91 7.68 16.59 -19.64
C LYS A 91 7.72 18.12 -19.64
N GLU A 92 8.30 18.71 -18.60
CA GLU A 92 8.53 20.17 -18.54
C GLU A 92 9.60 20.59 -19.55
N SER A 93 10.72 19.86 -19.64
CA SER A 93 11.78 20.11 -20.62
C SER A 93 11.28 20.12 -22.07
N GLU A 94 10.44 19.15 -22.45
CA GLU A 94 9.90 19.04 -23.81
C GLU A 94 8.92 20.19 -24.17
N ASN A 95 8.30 20.83 -23.18
CA ASN A 95 7.45 22.01 -23.40
C ASN A 95 8.26 23.29 -23.60
N ILE A 96 9.42 23.43 -22.94
CA ILE A 96 10.25 24.64 -23.03
C ILE A 96 10.89 24.74 -24.43
N ASP A 97 11.30 23.61 -25.01
CA ASP A 97 11.87 23.57 -26.36
C ASP A 97 10.87 24.02 -27.45
N LYS A 98 9.56 23.84 -27.25
CA LYS A 98 8.53 24.28 -28.22
C LYS A 98 8.32 25.79 -28.29
N TYR A 99 8.77 26.55 -27.29
CA TYR A 99 8.68 28.01 -27.29
C TYR A 99 9.93 28.69 -27.83
N GLY A 100 11.05 27.97 -27.97
CA GLY A 100 12.29 28.51 -28.55
C GLY A 100 12.28 28.63 -30.07
N ASP A 101 11.31 28.00 -30.74
CA ASP A 101 11.20 27.94 -32.21
C ASP A 101 10.13 28.90 -32.79
N LEU A 102 9.67 29.91 -32.03
CA LEU A 102 8.79 31.01 -32.49
C LEU A 102 9.56 32.34 -32.49
#